data_AF-A0A0F9E010-F1
#
_entry.id   AF-A0A0F9E010-F1
#
_cell.length_a   1.000
_cell.length_b   1.000
_cell.length_c   1.000
_cell.angle_alpha   90.00
_cell.angle_beta   90.00
_cell.angle_gamma   90.00
#
_symmetry.space_group_name_H-M   'P 1'
#
loop_
_entity.id
_entity.type
_entity.pdbx_description
1 polymer ?
#
loop_
_entity_poly.entity_id
_entity_poly.type
_entity_poly.pdbx_seq_one_letter_code
_entity_poly.pdbx_strand_id
1 'polypeptide(L)'
;MQDLLDNLEALGYSAKTIEQIRPRIKECARIYGTPLKNIPVDPSKFEEMWGRGRVGAIANGFKSHKHFIEWRKRVGGAVSKAAGPKPQKVLSSQWKLLSDFAREEGGVGRLLGPHRSAGIETVGEVASADGLTPADLTADWVTPAAAPLRGKARRSFKLGITALND
;
A
#
# COMPACT_ATOMS: atom_id res chain seq x y z
N MET A 1 -9.59 -0.02 17.40
CA MET A 1 -10.48 -1.00 16.73
C MET A 1 -11.91 -0.84 17.19
N GLN A 2 -12.15 -0.49 18.47
CA GLN A 2 -13.47 -0.07 18.93
C GLN A 2 -14.00 1.11 18.10
N ASP A 3 -13.22 2.18 17.93
CA ASP A 3 -13.62 3.32 17.10
C ASP A 3 -13.92 2.94 15.64
N LEU A 4 -13.17 1.99 15.08
CA LEU A 4 -13.44 1.45 13.73
C LEU A 4 -14.78 0.72 13.69
N LEU A 5 -15.12 -0.04 14.73
CA LEU A 5 -16.37 -0.75 14.83
C LEU A 5 -17.55 0.23 14.91
N ASP A 6 -17.41 1.27 15.73
CA ASP A 6 -18.46 2.24 16.01
C ASP A 6 -18.69 3.18 14.81
N ASN A 7 -17.64 3.49 14.05
CA ASN A 7 -17.70 4.36 12.88
C ASN A 7 -17.72 3.61 11.53
N LEU A 8 -17.95 2.30 11.53
CA LEU A 8 -17.86 1.46 10.32
C LEU A 8 -18.80 1.92 9.20
N GLU A 9 -19.97 2.46 9.56
CA GLU A 9 -20.99 2.93 8.62
C GLU A 9 -20.56 4.21 7.88
N ALA A 10 -19.77 5.07 8.56
CA ALA A 10 -19.23 6.30 7.97
C ALA A 10 -18.12 6.05 6.93
N LEU A 11 -17.61 4.82 6.83
CA LEU A 11 -16.55 4.48 5.88
C LEU A 11 -17.06 4.29 4.45
N GLY A 12 -18.34 4.53 4.14
CA GLY A 12 -18.87 4.45 2.78
C GLY A 12 -18.78 3.06 2.15
N TYR A 13 -19.03 2.01 2.95
CA TYR A 13 -19.24 0.65 2.47
C TYR A 13 -20.73 0.41 2.23
N SER A 14 -21.08 -0.56 1.38
CA SER A 14 -22.47 -1.02 1.27
C SER A 14 -22.91 -1.73 2.56
N ALA A 15 -24.21 -1.72 2.87
CA ALA A 15 -24.78 -2.39 4.04
C ALA A 15 -24.34 -3.87 4.15
N LYS A 16 -24.45 -4.62 3.04
CA LYS A 16 -23.97 -6.01 2.96
C LYS A 16 -22.49 -6.17 3.30
N THR A 17 -21.64 -5.20 2.92
CA THR A 17 -20.22 -5.24 3.23
C THR A 17 -19.97 -4.93 4.71
N ILE A 18 -20.72 -3.99 5.28
CA ILE A 18 -20.68 -3.65 6.72
C ILE A 18 -21.03 -4.89 7.55
N GLU A 19 -22.10 -5.61 7.21
CA GLU A 19 -22.52 -6.87 7.86
C GLU A 19 -21.43 -7.95 7.82
N GLN A 20 -20.62 -7.99 6.75
CA GLN A 20 -19.51 -8.92 6.62
C GLN A 20 -18.27 -8.50 7.41
N ILE A 21 -18.00 -7.19 7.53
CA ILE A 21 -16.82 -6.65 8.22
C ILE A 21 -17.02 -6.65 9.74
N ARG A 22 -18.21 -6.24 10.21
CA ARG A 22 -18.54 -6.08 11.63
C ARG A 22 -18.17 -7.29 12.51
N PRO A 23 -18.57 -8.53 12.18
CA PRO A 23 -18.20 -9.70 12.98
C PRO A 23 -16.69 -9.96 12.97
N ARG A 24 -15.98 -9.65 11.87
CA ARG A 24 -14.52 -9.83 11.77
C ARG A 24 -13.75 -8.84 12.62
N ILE A 25 -14.24 -7.61 12.76
CA ILE A 25 -13.68 -6.63 13.72
C ILE A 25 -13.88 -7.14 15.15
N LYS A 26 -15.07 -7.66 15.50
CA LYS A 26 -15.33 -8.20 16.85
C LYS A 26 -14.41 -9.38 17.20
N GLU A 27 -14.06 -10.23 16.22
CA GLU A 27 -13.09 -11.32 16.41
C GLU A 27 -11.69 -10.83 16.83
N CYS A 28 -11.33 -9.57 16.56
CA CYS A 28 -10.00 -9.04 16.87
C CYS A 28 -9.67 -9.13 18.36
N ALA A 29 -10.65 -8.97 19.26
CA ALA A 29 -10.39 -9.07 20.69
C ALA A 29 -9.85 -10.44 21.09
N ARG A 30 -10.40 -11.51 20.49
CA ARG A 30 -9.94 -12.88 20.69
C ARG A 30 -8.61 -13.15 19.99
N ILE A 31 -8.43 -12.65 18.76
CA ILE A 31 -7.22 -12.91 17.95
C ILE A 31 -5.99 -12.22 18.56
N TYR A 32 -6.14 -10.99 19.05
CA TYR A 32 -5.08 -10.22 19.70
C TYR A 32 -4.98 -10.47 21.21
N GLY A 33 -5.91 -11.26 21.78
CA GLY A 33 -5.98 -11.48 23.24
C GLY A 33 -6.16 -10.21 24.07
N THR A 34 -6.74 -9.15 23.49
CA THR A 34 -6.77 -7.80 24.05
C THR A 34 -8.13 -7.14 23.76
N PRO A 35 -8.74 -6.35 24.68
CA PRO A 35 -10.00 -5.65 24.41
C PRO A 35 -9.94 -4.73 23.18
N LEU A 36 -11.04 -4.63 22.40
CA LEU A 36 -11.08 -3.86 21.14
C LEU A 36 -10.67 -2.38 21.29
N LYS A 37 -10.97 -1.78 22.44
CA LYS A 37 -10.62 -0.40 22.78
C LYS A 37 -9.10 -0.16 22.84
N ASN A 38 -8.32 -1.19 23.12
CA ASN A 38 -6.87 -1.11 23.28
C ASN A 38 -6.11 -1.51 21.99
N ILE A 39 -6.80 -2.01 20.96
CA ILE A 39 -6.16 -2.37 19.68
C ILE A 39 -6.20 -1.13 18.78
N PRO A 40 -5.05 -0.56 18.38
CA PRO A 40 -5.04 0.64 17.52
C PRO A 40 -5.53 0.35 16.10
N VAL A 41 -6.07 1.37 15.44
CA VAL A 41 -6.40 1.32 14.00
C VAL A 41 -5.19 1.87 13.23
N ASP A 42 -4.23 0.99 12.96
CA ASP A 42 -2.96 1.36 12.32
C ASP A 42 -2.69 0.40 11.15
N PRO A 43 -2.78 0.87 9.89
CA PRO A 43 -2.54 0.03 8.72
C PRO A 43 -1.12 -0.53 8.65
N SER A 44 -0.12 0.24 9.08
CA SER A 44 1.28 -0.19 9.04
C SER A 44 1.52 -1.33 10.02
N LYS A 45 1.06 -1.19 11.27
CA LYS A 45 1.15 -2.27 12.26
C LYS A 45 0.34 -3.50 11.87
N PHE A 46 -0.83 -3.30 11.25
CA PHE A 46 -1.63 -4.41 10.73
C PHE A 46 -0.89 -5.18 9.62
N GLU A 47 -0.29 -4.46 8.66
CA GLU A 47 0.51 -5.06 7.59
C GLU A 47 1.78 -5.73 8.11
N GLU A 48 2.42 -5.17 9.14
CA GLU A 48 3.59 -5.78 9.80
C GLU A 48 3.24 -7.11 10.45
N MET A 49 2.16 -7.15 11.23
CA MET A 49 1.77 -8.34 11.99
C MET A 49 1.20 -9.46 11.12
N TRP A 50 0.38 -9.10 10.11
CA TRP A 50 -0.36 -10.08 9.31
C TRP A 50 0.16 -10.21 7.87
N GLY A 51 1.18 -9.44 7.52
CA GLY A 51 1.82 -9.40 6.21
C GLY A 51 1.00 -8.67 5.14
N ARG A 52 1.58 -8.60 3.93
CA ARG A 52 0.92 -8.15 2.66
C ARG A 52 1.01 -9.24 1.57
N GLY A 53 -0.03 -9.40 0.74
CA GLY A 53 -0.02 -10.35 -0.39
C GLY A 53 -0.36 -11.81 -0.02
N ARG A 54 0.21 -12.76 -0.77
CA ARG A 54 -0.10 -14.21 -0.68
C ARG A 54 0.15 -14.71 0.74
N VAL A 55 -0.84 -15.40 1.31
CA VAL A 55 -0.69 -16.08 2.60
C VAL A 55 0.03 -17.41 2.37
N GLY A 56 1.23 -17.55 2.92
CA GLY A 56 1.98 -18.81 2.87
C GLY A 56 1.60 -19.81 3.97
N ALA A 57 1.18 -19.31 5.13
CA ALA A 57 0.83 -20.12 6.29
C ALA A 57 -0.37 -19.52 7.05
N ILE A 58 -1.14 -20.36 7.73
CA ILE A 58 -2.20 -19.91 8.63
C ILE A 58 -1.58 -19.25 9.88
N ALA A 59 -2.10 -18.10 10.28
CA ALA A 59 -1.65 -17.44 11.51
C ALA A 59 -2.30 -18.06 12.75
N ASN A 60 -1.62 -17.97 13.89
CA ASN A 60 -2.13 -18.45 15.17
C ASN A 60 -3.47 -17.76 15.52
N GLY A 61 -4.39 -18.53 16.13
CA GLY A 61 -5.71 -18.04 16.51
C GLY A 61 -6.78 -18.13 15.42
N PHE A 62 -6.44 -18.63 14.22
CA PHE A 62 -7.39 -18.93 13.14
C PHE A 62 -7.61 -20.43 12.97
N LYS A 63 -8.85 -20.82 12.66
CA LYS A 63 -9.25 -22.23 12.50
C LYS A 63 -8.97 -22.78 11.10
N SER A 64 -8.92 -21.90 10.09
CA SER A 64 -8.66 -22.29 8.71
C SER A 64 -7.95 -21.20 7.91
N HIS A 65 -7.22 -21.63 6.88
CA HIS A 65 -6.53 -20.72 5.97
C HIS A 65 -7.51 -19.78 5.25
N LYS A 66 -8.68 -20.30 4.83
CA LYS A 66 -9.74 -19.52 4.19
C LYS A 66 -10.27 -18.43 5.13
N HIS A 67 -10.54 -18.78 6.39
CA HIS A 67 -11.00 -17.80 7.39
C HIS A 67 -9.96 -16.72 7.64
N PHE A 68 -8.68 -17.08 7.76
CA PHE A 68 -7.61 -16.10 7.92
C PHE A 68 -7.51 -15.13 6.72
N ILE A 69 -7.51 -15.64 5.49
CA ILE A 69 -7.49 -14.80 4.28
C ILE A 69 -8.66 -13.82 4.27
N GLU A 70 -9.87 -14.33 4.55
CA GLU A 70 -11.08 -13.52 4.49
C GLU A 70 -11.09 -12.46 5.59
N TRP A 71 -10.76 -12.84 6.82
CA TRP A 71 -10.61 -11.92 7.95
C TRP A 71 -9.59 -10.82 7.62
N ARG A 72 -8.38 -11.21 7.18
CA ARG A 72 -7.29 -10.28 6.88
C ARG A 72 -7.68 -9.30 5.77
N LYS A 73 -8.35 -9.78 4.72
CA LYS A 73 -8.83 -8.93 3.63
C LYS A 73 -9.85 -7.90 4.12
N ARG A 74 -10.84 -8.34 4.91
CA ARG A 74 -11.94 -7.48 5.37
C ARG A 74 -11.47 -6.47 6.41
N VAL A 75 -10.77 -6.93 7.44
CA VAL A 75 -10.27 -6.07 8.51
C VAL A 75 -9.17 -5.14 7.99
N GLY A 76 -8.22 -5.65 7.20
CA GLY A 76 -7.17 -4.82 6.61
C GLY A 76 -7.73 -3.73 5.69
N GLY A 77 -8.77 -4.04 4.92
CA GLY A 77 -9.49 -3.05 4.11
C GLY A 77 -10.15 -1.96 4.95
N ALA A 78 -10.85 -2.35 6.03
CA ALA A 78 -11.52 -1.42 6.93
C ALA A 78 -10.53 -0.54 7.70
N VAL A 79 -9.44 -1.12 8.23
CA VAL A 79 -8.34 -0.40 8.89
C VAL A 79 -7.70 0.60 7.91
N SER A 80 -7.42 0.17 6.68
CA SER A 80 -6.84 1.06 5.66
C SER A 80 -7.78 2.22 5.31
N LYS A 81 -9.09 1.98 5.23
CA LYS A 81 -10.07 3.02 4.90
C LYS A 81 -10.28 4.01 6.04
N ALA A 82 -10.29 3.52 7.29
CA ALA A 82 -10.43 4.36 8.47
C ALA A 82 -9.19 5.22 8.77
N ALA A 83 -8.00 4.76 8.38
CA ALA A 83 -6.79 5.57 8.47
C ALA A 83 -6.77 6.76 7.48
N GLY A 84 -7.78 6.88 6.62
CA GLY A 84 -7.90 7.96 5.66
C GLY A 84 -7.06 7.74 4.39
N PRO A 85 -7.10 8.72 3.45
CA PRO A 85 -6.25 8.69 2.28
C PRO A 85 -4.79 8.65 2.72
N LYS A 86 -4.00 7.77 2.09
CA LYS A 86 -2.55 7.78 2.30
C LYS A 86 -2.03 9.17 1.91
N PRO A 87 -1.14 9.78 2.70
CA PRO A 87 -0.53 11.04 2.31
C PRO A 87 0.08 10.85 0.92
N GLN A 88 -0.38 11.66 -0.05
CA GLN A 88 0.22 11.67 -1.37
C GLN A 88 1.66 12.13 -1.20
N LYS A 89 2.59 11.29 -1.65
CA LYS A 89 3.97 11.72 -1.72
C LYS A 89 4.05 12.77 -2.83
N VAL A 90 4.52 13.96 -2.47
CA VAL A 90 4.57 15.08 -3.40
C VAL A 90 5.75 14.88 -4.34
N LEU A 91 5.48 14.82 -5.64
CA LEU A 91 6.52 14.86 -6.66
C LEU A 91 7.05 16.29 -6.77
N SER A 92 8.37 16.44 -6.86
CA SER A 92 8.97 17.70 -7.28
C SER A 92 8.54 18.05 -8.71
N SER A 93 8.66 19.32 -9.09
CA SER A 93 8.17 19.82 -10.39
C SER A 93 8.74 19.04 -11.58
N GLN A 94 10.03 18.69 -11.55
CA GLN A 94 10.67 17.94 -12.63
C GLN A 94 10.17 16.50 -12.71
N TRP A 95 9.98 15.84 -11.56
CA TRP A 95 9.40 14.51 -11.50
C TRP A 95 7.95 14.48 -11.97
N LYS A 96 7.20 15.54 -11.68
CA LYS A 96 5.82 15.70 -12.17
C LYS A 96 5.79 15.82 -13.69
N LEU A 97 6.63 16.68 -14.28
CA LEU A 97 6.73 16.84 -15.73
C LEU A 97 7.07 15.50 -16.41
N LEU A 98 8.03 14.76 -15.87
CA LEU A 98 8.42 13.46 -16.41
C LEU A 98 7.32 12.41 -16.26
N SER A 99 6.61 12.41 -15.13
CA SER A 99 5.48 11.51 -14.89
C SER A 99 4.30 11.81 -15.82
N ASP A 100 4.03 13.07 -16.10
CA ASP A 100 2.95 13.49 -17.00
C ASP A 100 3.29 13.14 -18.45
N PHE A 101 4.52 13.43 -18.90
CA PHE A 101 5.03 12.96 -20.19
C PHE A 101 4.91 11.43 -20.34
N ALA A 102 5.32 10.68 -19.31
CA ALA A 102 5.24 9.22 -19.32
C ALA A 102 3.80 8.68 -19.36
N ARG A 103 2.82 9.47 -18.92
CA ARG A 103 1.40 9.12 -18.97
C ARG A 103 0.81 9.40 -20.35
N GLU A 104 1.21 10.49 -20.99
CA GLU A 104 0.76 10.88 -22.33
C GLU A 104 1.34 9.97 -23.41
N GLU A 105 2.64 9.68 -23.31
CA GLU A 105 3.37 8.86 -24.29
C GLU A 105 3.42 7.36 -23.91
N GLY A 106 2.73 6.95 -22.85
CA GLY A 106 2.71 5.59 -22.34
C GLY A 106 1.58 4.74 -22.92
N GLY A 107 1.88 3.54 -23.43
CA GLY A 107 0.86 2.59 -23.89
C GLY A 107 1.34 1.53 -24.88
N VAL A 108 0.43 0.64 -25.28
CA VAL A 108 0.71 -0.32 -26.35
C VAL A 108 0.87 0.44 -27.67
N GLY A 109 2.02 0.31 -28.31
CA GLY A 109 2.33 0.98 -29.59
C GLY A 109 2.69 2.47 -29.46
N ARG A 110 2.97 2.95 -28.25
CA ARG A 110 3.45 4.32 -28.00
C ARG A 110 4.95 4.34 -27.75
N LEU A 111 5.53 5.55 -27.70
CA LEU A 111 6.97 5.77 -27.47
C LEU A 111 7.42 5.09 -26.18
N LEU A 112 6.66 5.27 -25.11
CA LEU A 112 6.88 4.57 -23.86
C LEU A 112 5.94 3.36 -23.81
N GLY A 113 6.52 2.17 -23.64
CA GLY A 113 5.75 0.94 -23.48
C GLY A 113 4.74 0.99 -22.30
N PRO A 114 3.86 -0.01 -22.18
CA PRO A 114 2.81 0.00 -21.16
C PRO A 114 3.39 0.01 -19.73
N HIS A 115 2.68 0.69 -18.83
CA HIS A 115 2.94 0.73 -17.38
C HIS A 115 4.26 1.40 -16.93
N ARG A 116 4.96 2.12 -17.82
CA ARG A 116 6.20 2.86 -17.49
C ARG A 116 5.95 4.02 -16.50
N SER A 117 4.85 4.75 -16.67
CA SER A 117 4.49 5.91 -15.83
C SER A 117 4.42 5.59 -14.34
N ALA A 118 3.81 4.47 -13.95
CA ALA A 118 3.70 4.07 -12.56
C ALA A 118 5.06 3.75 -11.91
N GLY A 119 6.02 3.24 -12.68
CA GLY A 119 7.39 3.03 -12.22
C GLY A 119 8.13 4.35 -12.01
N ILE A 120 8.06 5.24 -13.00
CA ILE A 120 8.68 6.59 -12.96
C ILE A 120 8.14 7.40 -11.79
N GLU A 121 6.82 7.40 -11.58
CA GLU A 121 6.18 8.07 -10.44
C GLU A 121 6.69 7.51 -9.11
N THR A 122 6.82 6.18 -8.98
CA THR A 122 7.37 5.56 -7.76
C THR A 122 8.82 5.99 -7.48
N VAL A 123 9.66 6.11 -8.52
CA VAL A 123 11.04 6.61 -8.36
C VAL A 123 11.01 8.09 -7.96
N GLY A 124 10.20 8.89 -8.64
CA GLY A 124 10.08 10.32 -8.37
C GLY A 124 9.59 10.61 -6.96
N GLU A 125 8.68 9.82 -6.41
CA GLU A 125 8.24 9.95 -5.01
C GLU A 125 9.38 9.75 -4.01
N VAL A 126 10.28 8.80 -4.29
CA VAL A 126 11.41 8.49 -3.40
C VAL A 126 12.51 9.54 -3.58
N ALA A 127 12.85 9.87 -4.82
CA ALA A 127 13.85 10.89 -5.14
C ALA A 127 13.43 12.28 -4.66
N SER A 128 12.15 12.66 -4.79
CA SER A 128 11.64 13.95 -4.31
C SER A 128 11.73 14.10 -2.80
N ALA A 129 11.57 13.00 -2.05
CA ALA A 129 11.75 13.00 -0.60
C ALA A 129 13.20 13.28 -0.19
N ASP A 130 14.17 12.90 -1.03
CA ASP A 130 15.60 13.18 -0.87
C ASP A 130 16.02 14.51 -1.54
N GLY A 131 15.07 15.26 -2.11
CA GLY A 131 15.36 16.52 -2.81
C GLY A 131 16.03 16.37 -4.17
N LEU A 132 16.07 15.14 -4.73
CA LEU A 132 16.75 14.84 -5.98
C LEU A 132 15.86 15.07 -7.20
N THR A 133 16.43 15.60 -8.26
CA THR A 133 15.81 15.68 -9.59
C THR A 133 16.14 14.44 -10.42
N PRO A 134 15.47 14.20 -11.57
CA PRO A 134 15.81 13.09 -12.45
C PRO A 134 17.29 13.05 -12.86
N ALA A 135 17.92 14.21 -13.05
CA ALA A 135 19.32 14.32 -13.45
C ALA A 135 20.31 14.01 -12.31
N ASP A 136 19.89 14.10 -11.05
CA ASP A 136 20.74 13.84 -9.89
C ASP A 136 20.79 12.34 -9.52
N LEU A 137 20.05 11.48 -10.23
CA LEU A 137 20.03 10.06 -9.96
C LEU A 137 21.35 9.39 -10.35
N THR A 138 21.99 8.79 -9.35
CA THR A 138 23.23 8.02 -9.52
C THR A 138 23.02 6.55 -9.16
N ALA A 139 23.85 5.66 -9.72
CA ALA A 139 23.83 4.23 -9.39
C ALA A 139 24.02 3.99 -7.88
N ASP A 140 24.85 4.82 -7.24
CA ASP A 140 25.17 4.73 -5.81
C ASP A 140 23.98 5.09 -4.91
N TRP A 141 23.05 5.93 -5.40
CA TRP A 141 21.82 6.25 -4.67
C TRP A 141 20.74 5.17 -4.82
N VAL A 142 20.63 4.53 -5.99
CA VAL A 142 19.53 3.61 -6.32
C VAL A 142 19.43 2.42 -5.36
N THR A 143 20.57 1.84 -4.97
CA THR A 143 20.58 0.64 -4.12
C THR A 143 20.16 0.95 -2.66
N PRO A 144 20.73 1.98 -2.00
CA PRO A 144 20.24 2.46 -0.71
C PRO A 144 18.77 2.86 -0.73
N ALA A 145 18.32 3.61 -1.74
CA ALA A 145 16.93 4.06 -1.86
C ALA A 145 15.93 2.90 -2.02
N ALA A 146 16.34 1.81 -2.70
CA ALA A 146 15.52 0.62 -2.86
C ALA A 146 15.50 -0.32 -1.64
N ALA A 147 16.44 -0.18 -0.70
CA ALA A 147 16.59 -1.07 0.45
C ALA A 147 15.41 -1.02 1.45
N PRO A 148 14.88 0.16 1.84
CA PRO A 148 13.74 0.22 2.76
C PRO A 148 12.41 -0.17 2.10
N LEU A 149 12.33 -0.17 0.76
CA LEU A 149 11.11 -0.53 0.04
C LEU A 149 10.84 -2.04 0.10
N ARG A 150 9.56 -2.43 0.23
CA ARG A 150 9.13 -3.83 0.31
C ARG A 150 8.06 -4.16 -0.74
N GLY A 151 8.02 -5.43 -1.15
CA GLY A 151 6.96 -5.99 -2.01
C GLY A 151 6.74 -5.20 -3.31
N LYS A 152 5.48 -4.78 -3.55
CA LYS A 152 5.10 -4.04 -4.77
C LYS A 152 5.87 -2.74 -4.93
N ALA A 153 6.12 -2.00 -3.85
CA ALA A 153 6.82 -0.71 -3.92
C ALA A 153 8.26 -0.88 -4.44
N ARG A 154 9.01 -1.88 -3.91
CA ARG A 154 10.37 -2.17 -4.38
C ARG A 154 10.38 -2.62 -5.85
N ARG A 155 9.41 -3.45 -6.24
CA ARG A 155 9.28 -3.90 -7.64
C ARG A 155 8.99 -2.74 -8.58
N SER A 156 8.03 -1.88 -8.24
CA SER A 156 7.69 -0.70 -9.02
C SER A 156 8.86 0.27 -9.13
N PHE A 157 9.59 0.52 -8.03
CA PHE A 157 10.79 1.35 -8.03
C PHE A 157 11.86 0.80 -8.99
N LYS A 158 12.19 -0.50 -8.92
CA LYS A 158 13.17 -1.12 -9.83
C LYS A 158 12.75 -1.01 -11.30
N LEU A 159 11.48 -1.28 -11.60
CA LEU A 159 10.94 -1.12 -12.96
C LEU A 159 11.00 0.35 -13.43
N GLY A 160 10.79 1.31 -12.52
CA GLY A 160 10.96 2.73 -12.79
C GLY A 160 12.40 3.09 -13.14
N ILE A 161 13.39 2.58 -12.40
CA ILE A 161 14.81 2.80 -12.72
C ILE A 161 15.16 2.22 -14.09
N THR A 162 14.68 1.01 -14.43
CA THR A 162 14.85 0.47 -15.79
C THR A 162 14.19 1.38 -16.83
N ALA A 163 13.00 1.92 -16.54
CA ALA A 163 12.30 2.83 -17.44
C ALA A 163 12.95 4.19 -17.65
N LEU A 164 13.79 4.65 -16.73
CA LEU A 164 14.54 5.90 -16.87
C LEU A 164 15.84 5.72 -17.68
N ASN A 165 16.34 4.48 -17.81
CA ASN A 165 17.58 4.16 -18.49
C ASN A 165 17.39 3.58 -19.91
N ASP A 166 16.14 3.29 -20.29
CA ASP A 166 15.74 2.82 -21.63
C ASP A 166 15.45 4.02 -22.55
#